data_AF-A0A1S2VGJ0-F1
#
_entry.id   AF-A0A1S2VGJ0-F1
#
_cell.length_a   1.000
_cell.length_b   1.000
_cell.length_c   1.000
_cell.angle_alpha   90.00
_cell.angle_beta   90.00
_cell.angle_gamma   90.00
#
_symmetry.space_group_name_H-M   'P 1'
#
loop_
_entity.id
_entity.type
_entity.pdbx_description
1 polymer ?
#
loop_
_entity_poly.entity_id
_entity_poly.type
_entity_poly.pdbx_seq_one_letter_code
_entity_poly.pdbx_strand_id
1 'polypeptide(L)'
;MVTFSAFAISVTNPNVPLYGIIRTFTTAEIVPDIHTLSLPASPASTSAQAQMQINNISQLTLKEIGISFSLNNSNPTLADNVVRTDKPAEFRSLNTFALKDLAPSTIYYYRAYAITPLKENEPFYGNVMNFITPARTP
;
A
#
# COMPACT_ATOMS: atom_id res chain seq x y z
N MET A 1 -15.40 -2.79 0.41
CA MET A 1 -16.84 -2.51 0.16
C MET A 1 -17.69 -2.71 1.40
N VAL A 2 -18.45 -1.69 1.85
CA VAL A 2 -19.43 -1.82 2.94
C VAL A 2 -20.79 -1.36 2.43
N THR A 3 -21.81 -2.21 2.56
CA THR A 3 -23.19 -1.90 2.17
C THR A 3 -23.96 -1.47 3.40
N PHE A 4 -24.54 -0.27 3.38
CA PHE A 4 -25.46 0.18 4.42
C PHE A 4 -26.90 0.20 3.87
N SER A 5 -27.82 -0.32 4.67
CA SER A 5 -29.26 -0.29 4.39
C SER A 5 -29.91 0.68 5.37
N ALA A 6 -30.57 1.73 4.87
CA ALA A 6 -31.34 2.65 5.70
C ALA A 6 -32.85 2.40 5.53
N PHE A 7 -33.58 2.38 6.65
CA PHE A 7 -35.05 2.29 6.65
C PHE A 7 -35.63 3.70 6.75
N ALA A 8 -36.53 4.07 5.83
CA ALA A 8 -37.41 5.22 6.00
C ALA A 8 -38.80 4.71 6.44
N ILE A 9 -39.23 5.10 7.63
CA ILE A 9 -40.59 4.83 8.13
C ILE A 9 -41.37 6.14 7.99
N SER A 10 -42.39 6.15 7.14
CA SER A 10 -43.39 7.22 7.12
C SER A 10 -44.71 6.66 7.63
N VAL A 11 -45.18 7.16 8.77
CA VAL A 11 -46.50 6.81 9.32
C VAL A 11 -47.53 7.74 8.71
N THR A 12 -48.35 7.25 7.76
CA THR A 12 -49.44 8.02 7.14
C THR A 12 -50.84 7.60 7.59
N ASN A 13 -51.00 6.57 8.45
CA ASN A 13 -52.27 6.26 9.11
C ASN A 13 -52.05 5.38 10.37
N PRO A 14 -52.85 5.52 11.43
CA PRO A 14 -52.61 4.87 12.73
C PRO A 14 -52.71 3.33 12.75
N ASN A 15 -53.12 2.65 11.66
CA ASN A 15 -53.45 1.21 11.69
C ASN A 15 -52.75 0.32 10.64
N VAL A 16 -51.87 0.84 9.77
CA VAL A 16 -51.07 -0.01 8.86
C VAL A 16 -49.68 0.60 8.65
N PRO A 17 -48.59 -0.02 9.12
CA PRO A 17 -47.25 0.42 8.74
C PRO A 17 -47.00 0.08 7.26
N LEU A 18 -46.85 1.10 6.43
CA LEU A 18 -46.35 0.96 5.05
C LEU A 18 -44.82 0.99 5.08
N TYR A 19 -44.18 -0.09 4.62
CA TYR A 19 -42.73 -0.15 4.48
C TYR A 19 -42.32 0.51 3.16
N GLY A 20 -41.50 1.57 3.23
CA GLY A 20 -40.92 2.22 2.06
C GLY A 20 -39.90 1.32 1.34
N ILE A 21 -39.70 1.58 0.04
CA ILE A 21 -38.67 0.92 -0.78
C ILE A 21 -37.27 1.05 -0.15
N ILE A 22 -36.56 -0.07 -0.08
CA ILE A 22 -35.16 -0.10 0.38
C ILE A 22 -34.30 0.62 -0.65
N ARG A 23 -33.64 1.70 -0.23
CA ARG A 23 -32.59 2.35 -1.01
C ARG A 23 -31.25 1.93 -0.42
N THR A 24 -30.49 1.18 -1.20
CA THR A 24 -29.08 0.94 -0.94
C THR A 24 -28.28 2.08 -1.55
N PHE A 25 -27.26 2.55 -0.84
CA PHE A 25 -26.24 3.41 -1.42
C PHE A 25 -24.88 2.76 -1.20
N THR A 26 -24.02 2.86 -2.21
CA THR A 26 -22.66 2.35 -2.17
C THR A 26 -21.74 3.54 -1.92
N THR A 27 -20.97 3.50 -0.84
CA THR A 27 -19.90 4.46 -0.63
C THR A 27 -18.70 4.08 -1.52
N ALA A 28 -18.11 5.08 -2.18
CA ALA A 28 -16.93 4.86 -3.02
C ALA A 28 -15.76 4.36 -2.17
N GLU A 29 -15.05 3.34 -2.65
CA GLU A 29 -13.87 2.81 -1.99
C GLU A 29 -12.66 3.73 -2.28
N ILE A 30 -12.07 4.29 -1.23
CA ILE A 30 -10.86 5.11 -1.36
C ILE A 30 -9.67 4.16 -1.46
N VAL A 31 -9.02 4.15 -2.63
CA VAL A 31 -7.85 3.31 -2.92
C VAL A 31 -6.54 4.04 -2.63
N PRO A 32 -5.49 3.35 -2.14
CA PRO A 32 -4.18 3.96 -1.96
C PRO A 32 -3.54 4.47 -3.25
N ASP A 33 -3.14 5.75 -3.26
CA ASP A 33 -2.33 6.36 -4.32
C ASP A 33 -0.84 6.27 -3.94
N ILE A 34 -0.19 5.19 -4.38
CA ILE A 34 1.17 4.81 -3.98
C ILE A 34 2.16 5.11 -5.09
N HIS A 35 3.25 5.77 -4.73
CA HIS A 35 4.39 6.01 -5.60
C HIS A 35 5.66 5.43 -4.99
N THR A 36 6.41 4.71 -5.82
CA THR A 36 7.78 4.30 -5.51
C THR A 36 8.70 5.42 -5.96
N LEU A 37 9.56 5.88 -5.07
CA LEU A 37 10.50 6.96 -5.35
C LEU A 37 11.91 6.41 -5.60
N SER A 38 12.74 7.24 -6.24
CA SER A 38 14.17 6.96 -6.39
C SER A 38 14.84 6.87 -5.02
N LEU A 39 15.98 6.19 -4.97
CA LEU A 39 16.80 6.14 -3.75
C LEU A 39 17.18 7.57 -3.32
N PRO A 40 17.07 7.94 -2.03
CA PRO A 40 17.45 9.26 -1.54
C PRO A 40 18.97 9.45 -1.48
N ALA A 41 19.73 8.36 -1.55
CA ALA A 41 21.18 8.33 -1.56
C ALA A 41 21.68 7.15 -2.41
N SER A 42 22.93 7.21 -2.84
CA SER A 42 23.57 6.12 -3.57
C SER A 42 23.55 4.82 -2.74
N PRO A 43 23.23 3.67 -3.35
CA PRO A 43 23.24 2.39 -2.65
C PRO A 43 24.67 1.99 -2.28
N ALA A 44 24.82 1.32 -1.13
CA ALA A 44 26.06 0.65 -0.75
C ALA A 44 26.13 -0.74 -1.39
N SER A 45 27.30 -1.39 -1.28
CA SER A 45 27.51 -2.74 -1.84
C SER A 45 26.58 -3.81 -1.27
N THR A 46 26.05 -3.60 -0.05
CA THR A 46 25.20 -4.57 0.66
C THR A 46 23.92 -3.97 1.25
N SER A 47 23.66 -2.67 1.01
CA SER A 47 22.46 -2.01 1.53
C SER A 47 22.02 -0.85 0.64
N ALA A 48 20.74 -0.51 0.71
CA ALA A 48 20.15 0.62 0.01
C ALA A 48 19.01 1.23 0.82
N GLN A 49 18.60 2.45 0.49
CA GLN A 49 17.42 3.07 1.08
C GLN A 49 16.40 3.32 -0.01
N ALA A 50 15.21 2.74 0.11
CA ALA A 50 14.10 2.97 -0.82
C ALA A 50 13.06 3.86 -0.17
N GLN A 51 12.47 4.75 -0.96
CA GLN A 51 11.41 5.65 -0.51
C GLN A 51 10.08 5.32 -1.18
N MET A 52 9.01 5.47 -0.41
CA MET A 52 7.65 5.42 -0.91
C MET A 52 6.89 6.67 -0.51
N GLN A 53 5.97 7.09 -1.37
CA GLN A 53 5.04 8.17 -1.11
C GLN A 53 3.59 7.70 -1.26
N ILE A 54 2.74 8.10 -0.32
CA ILE A 54 1.30 7.85 -0.36
C ILE A 54 0.59 9.21 -0.27
N ASN A 55 0.00 9.67 -1.37
CA ASN A 55 -0.53 11.04 -1.47
C ASN A 55 -1.80 11.23 -0.64
N ASN A 56 -2.67 10.23 -0.62
CA ASN A 56 -3.98 10.27 0.05
C ASN A 56 -3.98 9.54 1.40
N ILE A 57 -2.84 9.46 2.08
CA ILE A 57 -2.72 8.70 3.35
C ILE A 57 -3.69 9.15 4.44
N SER A 58 -4.04 10.44 4.50
CA SER A 58 -4.97 10.99 5.48
C SER A 58 -6.42 10.52 5.31
N GLN A 59 -6.75 9.96 4.15
CA GLN A 59 -8.08 9.44 3.80
C GLN A 59 -8.14 7.92 3.87
N LEU A 60 -7.02 7.25 4.18
CA LEU A 60 -6.87 5.81 4.13
C LEU A 60 -6.72 5.23 5.52
N THR A 61 -7.23 4.01 5.68
CA THR A 61 -6.81 3.12 6.77
C THR A 61 -5.88 2.08 6.17
N LEU A 62 -4.61 2.08 6.60
CA LEU A 62 -3.60 1.13 6.16
C LEU A 62 -3.29 0.16 7.30
N LYS A 63 -3.05 -1.10 6.96
CA LYS A 63 -2.62 -2.15 7.90
C LYS A 63 -1.12 -2.32 7.86
N GLU A 64 -0.55 -2.25 6.66
CA GLU A 64 0.87 -2.47 6.42
C GLU A 64 1.32 -1.66 5.21
N ILE A 65 2.54 -1.14 5.26
CA ILE A 65 3.22 -0.51 4.12
C ILE A 65 4.65 -1.04 4.01
N GLY A 66 5.22 -1.00 2.81
CA GLY A 66 6.59 -1.45 2.63
C GLY A 66 7.12 -1.36 1.21
N ILE A 67 8.29 -1.95 1.01
CA ILE A 67 8.94 -2.11 -0.29
C ILE A 67 9.16 -3.61 -0.53
N SER A 68 8.64 -4.10 -1.66
CA SER A 68 9.01 -5.40 -2.21
C SER A 68 10.16 -5.22 -3.21
N PHE A 69 11.12 -6.14 -3.21
CA PHE A 69 12.29 -6.09 -4.08
C PHE A 69 12.78 -7.48 -4.49
N SER A 70 13.36 -7.56 -5.67
CA SER A 70 13.83 -8.82 -6.27
C SER A 70 14.95 -8.56 -7.26
N LEU A 71 15.84 -9.55 -7.42
CA LEU A 71 16.89 -9.56 -8.45
C LEU A 71 16.45 -10.28 -9.74
N ASN A 72 15.48 -11.20 -9.64
CA ASN A 72 15.04 -12.02 -10.76
C ASN A 72 13.66 -11.61 -11.30
N ASN A 73 12.87 -10.93 -10.46
CA ASN A 73 11.53 -10.49 -10.81
C ASN A 73 11.54 -8.98 -11.10
N SER A 74 11.26 -8.61 -12.36
CA SER A 74 11.12 -7.21 -12.77
C SER A 74 9.86 -6.55 -12.24
N ASN A 75 8.92 -7.30 -11.67
CA ASN A 75 7.73 -6.80 -10.99
C ASN A 75 7.61 -7.44 -9.59
N PRO A 76 8.45 -7.03 -8.61
CA PRO A 76 8.47 -7.62 -7.29
C PRO A 76 7.08 -7.63 -6.63
N THR A 77 6.75 -8.74 -5.99
CA THR A 77 5.48 -8.98 -5.28
C THR A 77 5.72 -9.32 -3.81
N LEU A 78 4.66 -9.57 -3.03
CA LEU A 78 4.83 -10.01 -1.64
C LEU A 78 5.44 -11.41 -1.50
N ALA A 79 5.56 -12.18 -2.58
CA ALA A 79 6.25 -13.47 -2.59
C ALA A 79 7.78 -13.34 -2.76
N ASP A 80 8.27 -12.15 -3.13
CA ASP A 80 9.70 -11.84 -3.22
C ASP A 80 10.25 -11.37 -1.84
N ASN A 81 11.38 -10.65 -1.83
CA ASN A 81 11.89 -10.06 -0.60
C ASN A 81 11.10 -8.81 -0.26
N VAL A 82 10.82 -8.61 1.03
CA VAL A 82 9.96 -7.51 1.49
C VAL A 82 10.54 -6.88 2.75
N VAL A 83 10.59 -5.54 2.77
CA VAL A 83 10.82 -4.75 3.98
C VAL A 83 9.54 -3.97 4.28
N ARG A 84 9.04 -4.06 5.51
CA ARG A 84 7.69 -3.60 5.85
C ARG A 84 7.59 -3.01 7.24
N THR A 85 6.57 -2.19 7.46
CA THR A 85 6.11 -1.74 8.76
C THR A 85 4.60 -1.91 8.85
N ASP A 86 4.16 -2.48 9.96
CA ASP A 86 2.78 -2.81 10.30
C ASP A 86 2.26 -1.96 11.45
N LYS A 87 2.95 -0.84 11.75
CA LYS A 87 2.61 0.06 12.85
C LYS A 87 1.96 1.33 12.30
N PRO A 88 0.62 1.45 12.31
CA PRO A 88 -0.06 2.56 11.66
C PRO A 88 0.33 3.95 12.19
N ALA A 89 0.72 4.03 13.47
CA ALA A 89 1.21 5.27 14.08
C ALA A 89 2.51 5.80 13.46
N GLU A 90 3.30 4.93 12.82
CA GLU A 90 4.56 5.28 12.16
C GLU A 90 4.37 5.68 10.70
N PHE A 91 3.18 5.48 10.13
CA PHE A 91 2.95 5.77 8.72
C PHE A 91 2.94 7.28 8.46
N ARG A 92 3.63 7.70 7.40
CA ARG A 92 3.71 9.09 6.94
C ARG A 92 3.40 9.15 5.44
N SER A 93 3.15 10.34 4.90
CA SER A 93 3.01 10.50 3.44
C SER A 93 4.28 10.09 2.70
N LEU A 94 5.46 10.27 3.31
CA LEU A 94 6.74 9.82 2.79
C LEU A 94 7.39 8.86 3.81
N ASN A 95 7.71 7.64 3.39
CA ASN A 95 8.36 6.64 4.24
C ASN A 95 9.64 6.14 3.58
N THR A 96 10.65 5.88 4.40
CA THR A 96 11.95 5.36 3.96
C THR A 96 12.18 3.97 4.56
N PHE A 97 12.59 3.02 3.73
CA PHE A 97 12.88 1.64 4.12
C PHE A 97 14.33 1.29 3.82
N ALA A 98 14.99 0.67 4.79
CA ALA A 98 16.35 0.17 4.64
C ALA A 98 16.33 -1.26 4.06
N LEU A 99 16.86 -1.40 2.84
CA LEU A 99 17.14 -2.67 2.20
C LEU A 99 18.53 -3.14 2.67
N LYS A 100 18.61 -4.35 3.23
CA LYS A 100 19.84 -4.94 3.78
C LYS A 100 20.13 -6.27 3.08
N ASP A 101 21.32 -6.82 3.36
CA ASP A 101 21.76 -8.13 2.87
C ASP A 101 21.74 -8.25 1.34
N LEU A 102 22.06 -7.15 0.66
CA LEU A 102 22.14 -7.11 -0.80
C LEU A 102 23.46 -7.69 -1.29
N ALA A 103 23.45 -8.28 -2.48
CA ALA A 103 24.66 -8.71 -3.17
C ALA A 103 25.31 -7.51 -3.88
N PRO A 104 26.66 -7.39 -3.89
CA PRO A 104 27.37 -6.36 -4.64
C PRO A 104 27.26 -6.57 -6.15
N SER A 105 27.46 -5.51 -6.93
CA SER A 105 27.41 -5.55 -8.41
C SER A 105 26.16 -6.22 -8.99
N THR A 106 25.01 -6.06 -8.33
CA THR A 106 23.75 -6.75 -8.66
C THR A 106 22.64 -5.75 -8.92
N ILE A 107 21.82 -6.01 -9.94
CA ILE A 107 20.63 -5.22 -10.26
C ILE A 107 19.47 -5.68 -9.38
N TYR A 108 18.80 -4.74 -8.74
CA TYR A 108 17.59 -4.97 -7.96
C TYR A 108 16.43 -4.16 -8.51
N TYR A 109 15.29 -4.81 -8.72
CA TYR A 109 14.01 -4.18 -8.95
C TYR A 109 13.30 -4.02 -7.62
N TYR A 110 12.61 -2.90 -7.41
CA TYR A 110 11.86 -2.63 -6.19
C TYR A 110 10.57 -1.87 -6.48
N ARG A 111 9.60 -2.06 -5.60
CA ARG A 111 8.24 -1.53 -5.73
C ARG A 111 7.64 -1.28 -4.35
N ALA A 112 7.12 -0.09 -4.14
CA ALA A 112 6.35 0.24 -2.95
C ALA A 112 5.00 -0.48 -2.95
N TYR A 113 4.54 -0.89 -1.77
CA TYR A 113 3.23 -1.50 -1.60
C TYR A 113 2.55 -1.05 -0.30
N ALA A 114 1.22 -1.17 -0.27
CA ALA A 114 0.41 -0.99 0.93
C ALA A 114 -0.74 -1.98 0.96
N ILE A 115 -1.11 -2.42 2.18
CA ILE A 115 -2.24 -3.31 2.44
C ILE A 115 -3.30 -2.52 3.21
N THR A 116 -4.55 -2.60 2.75
CA THR A 116 -5.71 -2.01 3.41
C THR A 116 -6.52 -3.11 4.11
N PRO A 117 -7.27 -2.80 5.17
CA PRO A 117 -8.16 -3.77 5.82
C PRO A 117 -9.33 -4.19 4.91
N LEU A 118 -9.62 -3.42 3.85
CA LEU A 118 -10.66 -3.77 2.87
C LEU A 118 -10.22 -4.91 1.93
N LYS A 119 -8.91 -5.04 1.71
CA LYS A 119 -8.29 -6.00 0.79
C LYS A 119 -7.02 -6.60 1.41
N GLU A 120 -7.18 -7.37 2.47
CA GLU A 120 -6.03 -7.89 3.23
C GLU A 120 -5.08 -8.79 2.43
N ASN A 121 -5.59 -9.46 1.38
CA ASN A 121 -4.82 -10.37 0.54
C ASN A 121 -4.40 -9.76 -0.81
N GLU A 122 -4.73 -8.48 -1.07
CA GLU A 122 -4.45 -7.83 -2.33
C GLU A 122 -3.73 -6.50 -2.07
N PRO A 123 -2.38 -6.50 -2.09
CA PRO A 123 -1.61 -5.28 -1.90
C PRO A 123 -1.80 -4.32 -3.08
N PHE A 124 -1.93 -3.05 -2.76
CA PHE A 124 -1.80 -1.98 -3.72
C PHE A 124 -0.31 -1.73 -3.95
N TYR A 125 0.07 -1.51 -5.20
CA TYR A 125 1.46 -1.34 -5.57
C TYR A 125 1.70 -0.04 -6.34
N GLY A 126 2.84 0.59 -6.10
CA GLY A 126 3.30 1.77 -6.86
C GLY A 126 3.95 1.40 -8.20
N ASN A 127 4.75 2.32 -8.75
CA ASN A 127 5.58 2.05 -9.94
C ASN A 127 6.77 1.13 -9.61
N VAL A 128 7.27 0.39 -10.59
CA VAL A 128 8.52 -0.37 -10.44
C VAL A 128 9.69 0.56 -10.70
N MET A 129 10.73 0.44 -9.87
CA MET A 129 12.02 1.08 -10.06
C MET A 129 13.14 0.05 -9.95
N ASN A 130 14.35 0.43 -10.34
CA ASN A 130 15.52 -0.44 -10.19
C ASN A 130 16.77 0.36 -9.81
N PHE A 131 17.73 -0.32 -9.21
CA PHE A 131 19.05 0.22 -8.91
C PHE A 131 20.11 -0.88 -9.03
N ILE A 132 21.38 -0.47 -9.07
CA ILE A 132 22.53 -1.38 -9.11
C ILE A 132 23.37 -1.13 -7.86
N THR A 133 23.72 -2.19 -7.13
CA THR A 133 24.68 -2.09 -6.03
C THR A 133 26.10 -1.93 -6.59
N PRO A 134 26.94 -1.06 -6.01
CA PRO A 134 28.33 -0.96 -6.40
C PRO A 134 29.10 -2.24 -6.09
N ALA A 135 30.27 -2.39 -6.71
CA ALA A 135 31.21 -3.45 -6.34
C ALA A 135 31.65 -3.30 -4.88
N ARG A 136 31.97 -4.43 -4.24
CA ARG A 136 32.55 -4.39 -2.89
C ARG A 136 33.93 -3.74 -2.95
N THR A 137 34.11 -2.62 -2.27
CA THR A 137 35.43 -2.05 -2.07
C THR A 137 36.23 -2.97 -1.13
N PRO A 138 37.45 -3.37 -1.51
CA PRO A 138 38.31 -4.24 -0.69
C PRO A 138 38.80 -3.58 0.60
#